data_AF-A0A535CD25-F1
#
_entry.id   AF-A0A535CD25-F1
#
_cell.length_a   1.000
_cell.length_b   1.000
_cell.length_c   1.000
_cell.angle_alpha   90.00
_cell.angle_beta   90.00
_cell.angle_gamma   90.00
#
_symmetry.space_group_name_H-M   'P 1'
#
loop_
_entity.id
_entity.type
_entity.pdbx_description
1 polymer ?
#
loop_
_entity_poly.entity_id
_entity_poly.type
_entity_poly.pdbx_seq_one_letter_code
_entity_poly.pdbx_strand_id
1 'polypeptide(L)' 'MQLQPIKLPPKAHILVIKMAGIGDLLLATPALRALRETYPQARIDLLLTPASAGILNGWEVLDHIVVLDKYLFDYPQQ' A
#
# COMPACT_ATOMS: atom_id res chain seq x y z
N MET A 1 -16.19 -4.21 -23.24
CA MET A 1 -16.16 -4.83 -21.89
C MET A 1 -16.56 -3.75 -20.90
N GLN A 2 -17.75 -3.84 -20.29
CA GLN A 2 -18.18 -2.84 -19.30
C GLN A 2 -17.50 -3.15 -17.96
N LEU A 3 -16.65 -2.24 -17.48
CA LEU A 3 -16.07 -2.31 -16.14
C LEU A 3 -17.12 -1.85 -15.15
N GLN A 4 -17.68 -2.76 -14.35
CA GLN A 4 -18.48 -2.36 -13.21
C GLN A 4 -17.54 -1.83 -12.11
N PRO A 5 -17.84 -0.68 -11.49
CA PRO A 5 -17.02 -0.15 -10.43
C PRO A 5 -17.04 -1.08 -9.22
N ILE A 6 -15.86 -1.49 -8.76
CA ILE A 6 -15.72 -2.28 -7.53
C ILE A 6 -16.03 -1.37 -6.34
N LYS A 7 -17.04 -1.75 -5.55
CA LYS A 7 -17.38 -1.08 -4.29
C LYS A 7 -17.08 -2.03 -3.13
N LEU A 8 -16.24 -1.58 -2.22
CA LEU A 8 -15.88 -2.36 -1.03
C LEU A 8 -16.85 -2.07 0.13
N PRO A 9 -17.03 -3.01 1.08
CA PRO A 9 -17.79 -2.74 2.29
C PRO A 9 -17.11 -1.64 3.14
N PRO A 10 -17.86 -0.89 3.98
CA PRO A 10 -17.30 0.21 4.76
C PRO A 10 -16.11 -0.15 5.66
N LYS A 11 -16.11 -1.36 6.24
CA LYS A 11 -15.03 -1.89 7.10
C LYS A 11 -14.15 -2.91 6.36
N ALA A 12 -13.88 -2.67 5.09
CA ALA A 12 -13.01 -3.53 4.30
C ALA A 12 -11.57 -3.55 4.84
N HIS A 13 -10.86 -4.64 4.56
CA HIS A 13 -9.41 -4.72 4.75
C HIS A 13 -8.76 -4.62 3.37
N ILE A 14 -7.99 -3.56 3.15
CA ILE A 14 -7.37 -3.22 1.88
C ILE A 14 -5.86 -3.29 2.06
N LEU A 15 -5.21 -4.19 1.32
CA LEU A 15 -3.76 -4.23 1.22
C LEU A 15 -3.33 -3.60 -0.10
N VAL A 16 -2.61 -2.48 -0.02
CA VAL A 16 -1.94 -1.89 -1.18
C VAL A 16 -0.54 -2.48 -1.27
N ILE A 17 -0.16 -2.98 -2.45
CA ILE A 17 1.18 -3.54 -2.68
C ILE A 17 1.94 -2.60 -3.61
N LYS A 18 3.03 -2.03 -3.11
CA LYS A 18 3.91 -1.13 -3.87
C LYS A 18 5.37 -1.50 -3.60
N MET A 19 5.82 -2.56 -4.25
CA MET A 19 7.21 -3.04 -4.19
C MET A 19 8.12 -2.26 -5.14
N ALA A 20 8.23 -0.95 -4.93
CA ALA A 20 8.89 -0.03 -5.85
C ALA A 20 9.94 0.84 -5.15
N GLY A 21 10.65 1.65 -5.94
CA GLY A 21 11.59 2.64 -5.41
C GLY A 21 10.87 3.82 -4.73
N ILE A 22 11.65 4.68 -4.07
CA ILE A 22 11.14 5.85 -3.36
C ILE A 22 10.31 6.77 -4.27
N GLY A 23 10.79 7.03 -5.49
CA GLY A 23 10.09 7.90 -6.46
C GLY A 23 8.71 7.37 -6.84
N ASP A 24 8.59 6.06 -7.07
CA ASP A 24 7.32 5.44 -7.40
C ASP A 24 6.33 5.43 -6.23
N LEU A 25 6.82 5.31 -5.00
CA LEU A 25 6.00 5.41 -3.80
C LEU A 25 5.49 6.84 -3.61
N LEU A 26 6.35 7.84 -3.80
CA LEU A 26 5.95 9.24 -3.72
C LEU A 26 4.81 9.56 -4.69
N LEU A 27 4.92 9.09 -5.94
CA LEU A 27 3.89 9.23 -6.97
C LEU A 27 2.59 8.48 -6.63
N ALA A 28 2.64 7.46 -5.77
CA ALA A 28 1.47 6.73 -5.31
C ALA A 28 0.75 7.42 -4.13
N THR A 29 1.38 8.38 -3.45
CA THR A 29 0.80 9.04 -2.26
C THR A 29 -0.57 9.71 -2.51
N PRO A 30 -0.85 10.36 -3.67
CA PRO A 30 -2.18 10.93 -3.91
C PRO A 30 -3.26 9.83 -4.04
N ALA A 31 -2.92 8.69 -4.64
CA ALA A 31 -3.85 7.58 -4.79
C ALA A 31 -4.19 6.94 -3.43
N LEU A 32 -3.20 6.81 -2.54
CA LEU A 32 -3.40 6.34 -1.17
C LEU A 32 -4.28 7.29 -0.34
N ARG A 33 -4.11 8.61 -0.51
CA ARG A 33 -5.02 9.61 0.11
C ARG A 33 -6.44 9.46 -0.39
N ALA A 34 -6.63 9.39 -1.71
CA ALA A 34 -7.94 9.20 -2.31
C ALA A 34 -8.60 7.89 -1.83
N LEU A 35 -7.83 6.82 -1.63
CA LEU A 35 -8.31 5.56 -1.08
C LEU A 35 -8.83 5.73 0.36
N ARG A 36 -8.08 6.42 1.24
CA ARG A 36 -8.50 6.74 2.61
C ARG A 36 -9.74 7.63 2.64
N GLU A 37 -9.80 8.66 1.80
CA GLU A 37 -10.95 9.56 1.70
C GLU A 37 -12.21 8.82 1.22
N THR A 38 -12.05 7.86 0.30
CA THR A 38 -13.16 7.05 -0.22
C THR A 38 -13.64 6.00 0.80
N TYR A 39 -12.71 5.42 1.57
CA TYR A 39 -13.00 4.37 2.55
C TYR A 39 -12.47 4.75 3.95
N PRO A 40 -13.06 5.77 4.61
CA PRO A 40 -12.54 6.30 5.86
C PRO A 40 -12.55 5.27 7.01
N GLN A 41 -13.47 4.30 6.97
CA GLN A 41 -13.60 3.24 7.98
C GLN A 41 -12.86 1.94 7.64
N ALA A 42 -12.24 1.86 6.46
CA ALA A 42 -11.50 0.67 6.06
C ALA A 42 -10.16 0.62 6.79
N ARG A 43 -9.67 -0.60 7.00
CA ARG A 43 -8.26 -0.83 7.32
C ARG A 43 -7.47 -0.82 6.02
N ILE A 44 -6.48 0.06 5.90
CA ILE A 44 -5.64 0.25 4.72
C ILE A 44 -4.19 0.02 5.13
N ASP A 45 -3.65 -1.13 4.73
CA ASP A 45 -2.27 -1.50 4.97
C ASP A 45 -1.44 -1.33 3.69
N LEU A 46 -0.16 -1.01 3.81
CA LEU A 46 0.77 -0.89 2.68
C LEU A 46 1.93 -1.89 2.80
N LEU A 47 2.13 -2.70 1.77
CA LEU A 47 3.30 -3.55 1.60
C LEU A 47 4.32 -2.88 0.68
N LEU A 48 5.55 -2.68 1.17
CA LEU A 48 6.63 -2.00 0.45
C LEU A 48 8.02 -2.58 0.74
N THR A 49 9.04 -2.05 0.03
CA THR A 49 10.45 -2.43 0.22
C THR A 49 11.13 -1.60 1.33
N PRO A 50 12.14 -2.14 2.04
CA PRO A 50 12.84 -1.39 3.09
C PRO A 50 13.35 -0.01 2.65
N ALA A 51 13.86 0.09 1.41
CA ALA A 51 14.39 1.32 0.84
C ALA A 51 13.35 2.46 0.75
N SER A 52 12.06 2.14 0.72
CA SER A 52 10.98 3.12 0.56
C SER A 52 10.20 3.41 1.85
N ALA A 53 10.45 2.68 2.94
CA ALA A 53 9.70 2.82 4.19
C ALA A 53 9.84 4.21 4.84
N GLY A 54 11.04 4.79 4.82
CA GLY A 54 11.36 6.00 5.57
C GLY A 54 10.61 7.26 5.11
N ILE A 55 10.11 7.30 3.87
CA ILE A 55 9.36 8.47 3.37
C ILE A 55 7.96 8.60 3.99
N LEU A 56 7.46 7.55 4.64
CA LEU A 56 6.12 7.50 5.23
C LEU A 56 6.12 7.78 6.73
N ASN A 57 7.25 8.18 7.32
CA ASN A 57 7.34 8.50 8.73
C ASN A 57 6.34 9.61 9.12
N GLY A 58 5.48 9.32 10.10
CA GLY A 58 4.44 10.24 10.57
C GLY A 58 3.25 10.39 9.63
N TRP A 59 3.11 9.52 8.62
CA TRP A 59 2.01 9.60 7.67
C TRP A 59 0.79 8.77 8.10
N GLU A 60 -0.25 9.45 8.58
CA GLU A 60 -1.44 8.84 9.20
C GLU A 60 -2.52 8.36 8.20
N VAL A 61 -2.19 8.29 6.91
CA VAL A 61 -3.14 7.82 5.87
C VAL A 61 -3.35 6.31 5.93
N LEU A 62 -2.33 5.57 6.35
CA LEU A 62 -2.29 4.11 6.40
C LEU A 62 -2.43 3.63 7.85
N ASP A 63 -3.08 2.49 8.05
CA ASP A 63 -3.18 1.86 9.37
C ASP A 63 -1.89 1.12 9.73
N HIS A 64 -1.33 0.38 8.77
CA HIS A 64 -0.06 -0.33 8.96
C HIS A 64 0.82 -0.29 7.72
N ILE A 65 2.14 -0.34 7.95
CA ILE A 65 3.16 -0.50 6.92
C ILE A 65 3.83 -1.86 7.15
N VAL A 66 3.75 -2.74 6.15
CA VAL A 66 4.44 -4.02 6.12
C VAL A 66 5.68 -3.84 5.24
N VAL A 67 6.84 -4.03 5.84
CA VAL A 67 8.12 -3.94 5.12
C VAL A 67 8.57 -5.35 4.76
N LEU A 68 8.77 -5.61 3.47
CA LEU A 68 9.23 -6.88 2.96
C LEU A 68 10.48 -6.68 2.11
N ASP A 69 11.59 -7.30 2.54
CA ASP A 69 12.76 -7.43 1.68
C ASP A 69 12.48 -8.50 0.62
N LYS A 70 12.11 -8.06 -0.58
CA LYS A 70 11.76 -8.96 -1.69
C LYS A 70 12.93 -9.82 -2.16
N TYR A 71 14.17 -9.39 -1.93
CA TYR A 71 15.36 -10.10 -2.41
C TYR A 71 15.59 -11.41 -1.62
N LEU A 72 14.97 -11.55 -0.44
CA LEU A 72 14.96 -12.81 0.31
C LEU A 72 14.31 -13.97 -0.47
N PHE A 73 13.51 -13.69 -1.50
CA PHE A 73 12.83 -14.68 -2.31
C PHE A 73 13.48 -14.93 -3.68
N ASP A 74 14.51 -14.16 -4.05
CA ASP A 74 15.20 -14.33 -5.33
C ASP A 74 16.08 -15.60 -5.34
N TYR A 75 16.46 -16.10 -4.16
CA TYR A 75 17.18 -17.36 -3.96
C TYR A 75 16.47 -18.23 -2.92
N PRO A 76 15.43 -19.00 -3.31
CA PRO A 76 14.76 -19.89 -2.36
C PRO A 76 15.74 -20.94 -1.84
N GLN A 77 16.11 -20.84 -0.57
CA GLN A 77 16.81 -21.93 0.12
C GLN A 77 15.77 -23.02 0.41
N GLN A 78 15.80 -24.09 -0.39
CA GLN A 78 15.03 -25.31 -0.15
C GLN A 78 15.76 -26.21 0.84
#